data_AF-A0A218UA08-F1
#
_entry.id   AF-A0A218UA08-F1
#
_cell.length_a   1.000
_cell.length_b   1.000
_cell.length_c   1.000
_cell.angle_alpha   90.00
_cell.angle_beta   90.00
_cell.angle_gamma   90.00
#
_symmetry.space_group_name_H-M   'P 1'
#
loop_
_entity.id
_entity.type
_entity.pdbx_description
1 polymer ?
#
loop_
_entity_poly.entity_id
_entity_poly.type
_entity_poly.pdbx_seq_one_letter_code
_entity_poly.pdbx_strand_id
1 'polypeptide(L)'
;MAIDDKYSRREEFRGFTQDFKEKDGYRPDVKIEYVDETGRKLTPKEAFRQLSHRFHGKGSGKMKTERRMKKLDEEALLKKMSSSDTPLGTVALLQEKQRAQKTPYIVLSGSGKSMNANTITK
;
A
#
# COMPACT_ATOMS: atom_id res chain seq x y z
N MET A 1 -45.56 55.43 6.59
CA MET A 1 -44.39 54.63 6.12
C MET A 1 -43.89 53.80 7.28
N ALA A 2 -44.13 52.50 7.28
CA ALA A 2 -43.49 51.54 8.19
C ALA A 2 -43.56 50.17 7.51
N ILE A 3 -42.57 49.89 6.65
CA ILE A 3 -42.43 48.59 6.00
C ILE A 3 -41.52 47.76 6.89
N ASP A 4 -42.06 46.62 7.34
CA ASP A 4 -41.49 45.63 8.25
C ASP A 4 -39.98 45.37 8.06
N ASP A 5 -39.21 45.79 9.07
CA ASP A 5 -37.78 45.55 9.28
C ASP A 5 -37.47 44.09 9.75
N LYS A 6 -38.41 43.17 9.52
CA LYS A 6 -38.33 41.77 9.98
C LYS A 6 -37.80 40.79 8.93
N TYR A 7 -37.65 41.22 7.67
CA TYR A 7 -37.11 40.37 6.59
C TYR A 7 -35.64 40.65 6.24
N SER A 8 -35.03 41.76 6.71
CA SER A 8 -33.64 42.10 6.36
C SER A 8 -32.60 41.22 7.07
N ARG A 9 -32.96 40.57 8.18
CA ARG A 9 -32.01 39.82 9.04
C ARG A 9 -31.80 38.35 8.65
N ARG A 10 -32.38 37.90 7.53
CA ARG A 10 -32.27 36.50 7.05
C ARG A 10 -31.21 36.29 5.97
N GLU A 11 -30.74 37.35 5.33
CA GLU A 11 -29.81 37.25 4.20
C GLU A 11 -28.32 37.30 4.60
N GLU A 12 -27.98 37.72 5.83
CA GLU A 12 -26.57 37.92 6.25
C GLU A 12 -25.84 36.65 6.74
N PHE A 13 -26.42 35.46 6.57
CA PHE A 13 -25.76 34.19 6.89
C PHE A 13 -25.81 33.19 5.73
N ARG A 14 -25.56 33.66 4.50
CA ARG A 14 -25.10 32.77 3.42
C ARG A 14 -23.60 32.53 3.60
N GLY A 15 -23.26 31.69 4.57
CA GLY A 15 -21.90 31.22 4.78
C GLY A 15 -21.40 30.41 3.58
N PHE A 16 -20.14 30.64 3.20
CA PHE A 16 -19.25 29.78 2.41
C PHE A 16 -19.70 29.32 0.99
N THR A 17 -20.85 29.74 0.49
CA THR A 17 -21.27 29.46 -0.90
C THR A 17 -21.23 30.74 -1.73
N GLN A 18 -20.04 31.28 -1.97
CA GLN A 18 -19.85 32.30 -2.98
C GLN A 18 -19.63 31.59 -4.31
N ASP A 19 -20.58 31.74 -5.24
CA ASP A 19 -20.44 31.17 -6.58
C ASP A 19 -19.20 31.76 -7.26
N PHE A 20 -18.25 30.89 -7.60
CA PHE A 20 -16.92 31.24 -8.12
C PHE A 20 -17.00 31.65 -9.61
N LYS A 21 -17.72 32.74 -9.90
CA LYS A 21 -18.05 33.22 -11.27
C LYS A 21 -16.87 33.84 -12.02
N GLU A 22 -15.75 34.12 -11.35
CA GLU A 22 -14.57 34.76 -11.96
C GLU A 22 -13.72 33.83 -12.83
N LYS A 23 -14.05 32.52 -12.86
CA LYS A 23 -13.27 31.52 -13.59
C LYS A 23 -14.12 30.54 -14.40
N ASP A 24 -14.99 31.06 -15.27
CA ASP A 24 -15.80 30.25 -16.20
C ASP A 24 -14.96 29.34 -17.14
N GLY A 25 -13.64 29.56 -17.26
CA GLY A 25 -12.70 28.73 -18.02
C GLY A 25 -11.74 27.87 -17.20
N TYR A 26 -11.79 27.88 -15.87
CA TYR A 26 -10.83 27.15 -15.04
C TYR A 26 -11.26 25.69 -14.84
N ARG A 27 -10.54 24.79 -15.51
CA ARG A 27 -10.71 23.34 -15.38
C ARG A 27 -9.49 22.74 -14.66
N PRO A 28 -9.47 22.74 -13.32
CA PRO A 28 -8.40 22.09 -12.59
C PRO A 28 -8.48 20.57 -12.81
N ASP A 29 -7.34 19.95 -13.10
CA ASP A 29 -7.19 18.49 -13.04
C ASP A 29 -7.04 18.07 -11.57
N VAL A 30 -8.17 17.81 -10.91
CA VAL A 30 -8.19 17.46 -9.49
C VAL A 30 -7.92 15.97 -9.33
N LYS A 31 -6.73 15.63 -8.84
CA LYS A 31 -6.34 14.27 -8.47
C LYS A 31 -6.48 14.06 -6.97
N ILE A 32 -7.37 13.16 -6.57
CA ILE A 32 -7.55 12.78 -5.18
C ILE A 32 -6.63 11.59 -4.89
N GLU A 33 -5.55 11.83 -4.15
CA GLU A 33 -4.63 10.81 -3.71
C GLU A 33 -4.64 10.68 -2.19
N TYR A 34 -4.61 9.43 -1.71
CA TYR A 34 -4.48 9.13 -0.29
C TYR A 34 -3.07 8.65 -0.03
N VAL A 35 -2.37 9.32 0.89
CA VAL A 35 -0.97 9.00 1.24
C VAL A 35 -0.88 8.67 2.73
N ASP A 36 0.01 7.76 3.09
CA ASP A 36 0.36 7.52 4.50
C ASP A 36 1.51 8.43 4.97
N GLU A 37 1.89 8.29 6.24
CA GLU A 37 2.96 9.04 6.91
C GLU A 37 4.34 8.87 6.25
N THR A 38 4.54 7.77 5.52
CA THR A 38 5.76 7.48 4.77
C THR A 38 5.72 8.00 3.33
N GLY A 39 4.63 8.68 2.93
CA GLY A 39 4.42 9.18 1.58
C GLY A 39 3.99 8.09 0.58
N ARG A 40 3.64 6.89 1.05
CA ARG A 40 3.19 5.79 0.18
C ARG A 40 1.75 6.04 -0.23
N LYS A 41 1.46 5.97 -1.54
CA LYS A 41 0.09 5.99 -2.06
C LYS A 41 -0.67 4.78 -1.54
N LEU A 42 -1.75 5.04 -0.81
CA LEU A 42 -2.59 4.04 -0.20
C LEU A 42 -3.57 3.46 -1.20
N THR A 43 -3.86 2.18 -1.05
CA THR A 43 -5.00 1.58 -1.74
C THR A 43 -6.32 2.16 -1.19
N PRO A 44 -7.41 2.20 -1.97
CA PRO A 44 -8.70 2.72 -1.49
C PRO A 44 -9.19 2.04 -0.20
N LYS A 45 -8.91 0.74 -0.04
CA LYS A 45 -9.24 -0.02 1.17
C LYS A 45 -8.46 0.45 2.39
N GLU A 46 -7.18 0.79 2.21
CA GLU A 46 -6.35 1.28 3.30
C GLU A 46 -6.68 2.74 3.64
N ALA A 47 -6.96 3.55 2.63
CA ALA A 47 -7.43 4.93 2.80
C ALA A 47 -8.74 4.98 3.60
N PHE A 48 -9.76 4.21 3.20
CA PHE A 48 -11.02 4.12 3.95
C PHE A 48 -10.81 3.64 5.39
N ARG A 49 -9.94 2.65 5.60
CA ARG A 49 -9.61 2.16 6.95
C ARG A 49 -8.96 3.25 7.81
N GLN A 50 -8.04 4.04 7.27
CA GLN A 50 -7.44 5.15 8.01
C GLN A 50 -8.47 6.22 8.35
N LEU A 51 -9.29 6.64 7.37
CA LEU A 51 -10.38 7.59 7.59
C LEU A 51 -11.36 7.07 8.64
N SER A 52 -11.74 5.80 8.57
CA SER A 52 -12.65 5.17 9.53
C SER A 52 -12.05 5.09 10.94
N HIS A 53 -10.77 4.74 11.09
CA HIS A 53 -10.12 4.75 12.41
C HIS A 53 -10.01 6.15 12.99
N ARG A 54 -9.76 7.18 12.16
CA ARG A 54 -9.73 8.59 12.58
C ARG A 54 -11.12 9.08 12.97
N PHE A 55 -12.14 8.70 12.22
CA PHE A 55 -13.52 9.04 12.49
C PHE A 55 -14.06 8.37 13.77
N HIS A 56 -13.87 7.05 13.93
CA HIS A 56 -14.39 6.32 15.08
C HIS A 56 -13.47 6.35 16.30
N GLY A 57 -12.24 6.87 16.19
CA GLY A 57 -11.23 6.87 17.25
C GLY A 57 -10.72 5.48 17.68
N LYS A 58 -11.18 4.40 17.02
CA LYS A 58 -10.82 3.01 17.34
C LYS A 58 -9.81 2.50 16.31
N GLY A 59 -8.59 2.28 16.77
CA GLY A 59 -7.51 1.73 15.96
C GLY A 59 -7.61 0.21 15.75
N SER A 60 -6.70 -0.31 14.92
CA SER A 60 -6.46 -1.76 14.86
C SER A 60 -5.71 -2.23 16.11
N GLY A 61 -6.01 -3.44 16.60
CA GLY A 61 -5.26 -4.06 17.69
C GLY A 61 -3.83 -4.45 17.31
N LYS A 62 -2.97 -4.64 18.32
CA LYS A 62 -1.52 -4.87 18.23
C LYS A 62 -1.10 -5.94 17.22
N MET A 63 -1.70 -7.13 17.27
CA MET A 63 -1.35 -8.22 16.34
C MET A 63 -1.64 -7.87 14.87
N LYS A 64 -2.71 -7.10 14.61
CA LYS A 64 -3.06 -6.66 13.25
C LYS A 64 -2.13 -5.56 12.75
N THR A 65 -1.68 -4.67 13.64
CA THR A 65 -0.71 -3.63 13.28
C THR A 65 0.65 -4.25 12.99
N GLU A 66 1.14 -5.16 13.85
CA GLU A 66 2.43 -5.85 13.66
C GLU A 66 2.47 -6.67 12.36
N ARG A 67 1.43 -7.48 12.09
CA ARG A 67 1.35 -8.24 10.83
C ARG A 67 1.36 -7.32 9.60
N ARG A 68 0.71 -6.16 9.69
CA ARG A 68 0.69 -5.19 8.59
C ARG A 68 2.05 -4.54 8.41
N MET A 69 2.72 -4.12 9.48
CA MET A 69 4.07 -3.55 9.42
C MET A 69 5.03 -4.56 8.80
N LYS A 70 5.01 -5.83 9.24
CA LYS A 70 5.82 -6.89 8.65
C LYS A 70 5.60 -7.05 7.14
N LYS A 71 4.34 -7.01 6.68
CA LYS A 71 4.03 -7.08 5.25
C LYS A 71 4.58 -5.89 4.47
N LEU A 72 4.51 -4.69 5.05
CA LEU A 72 5.05 -3.48 4.43
C LEU A 72 6.58 -3.53 4.34
N ASP A 73 7.24 -4.02 5.39
CA ASP A 73 8.69 -4.19 5.42
C ASP A 73 9.14 -5.26 4.41
N GLU A 74 8.42 -6.37 4.30
CA GLU A 74 8.67 -7.41 3.29
C GLU A 74 8.50 -6.88 1.87
N GLU A 75 7.43 -6.11 1.59
CA GLU A 75 7.22 -5.48 0.28
C GLU A 75 8.30 -4.43 -0.04
N ALA A 76 8.69 -3.62 0.95
CA ALA A 76 9.74 -2.63 0.81
C ALA A 76 11.11 -3.29 0.58
N LEU A 77 11.38 -4.38 1.28
CA LEU A 77 12.60 -5.17 1.10
C LEU A 77 12.62 -5.81 -0.28
N LEU A 78 11.54 -6.48 -0.69
CA LEU A 78 11.43 -7.11 -2.01
C LEU A 78 11.61 -6.10 -3.14
N LYS A 79 11.06 -4.88 -3.00
CA LYS A 79 11.23 -3.81 -3.99
C LYS A 79 12.67 -3.29 -4.05
N LYS A 80 13.40 -3.29 -2.92
CA LYS A 80 14.82 -2.92 -2.86
C LYS A 80 15.73 -4.03 -3.40
N MET A 81 15.29 -5.27 -3.37
CA MET A 81 16.06 -6.41 -3.88
C MET A 81 16.15 -6.35 -5.41
N SER A 82 17.37 -6.27 -5.93
CA SER A 82 17.65 -6.47 -7.36
C SER A 82 17.22 -7.87 -7.79
N SER A 83 16.59 -7.97 -8.96
CA SER A 83 16.04 -9.22 -9.52
C SER A 83 17.10 -10.29 -9.88
N SER A 84 18.37 -10.08 -9.56
CA SER A 84 19.48 -10.95 -9.96
C SER A 84 19.78 -12.09 -8.98
N ASP A 85 19.57 -11.91 -7.67
CA ASP A 85 19.74 -13.00 -6.69
C ASP A 85 19.07 -12.66 -5.35
N THR A 86 18.57 -13.68 -4.65
CA THR A 86 18.14 -13.49 -3.26
C THR A 86 19.39 -13.29 -2.37
N PRO A 87 19.29 -12.68 -1.18
CA PRO A 87 20.46 -12.43 -0.32
C PRO A 87 21.13 -13.73 0.12
N LEU A 88 20.42 -14.85 0.02
CA LEU A 88 20.90 -16.17 0.35
C LEU A 88 21.69 -16.81 -0.81
N GLY A 89 21.79 -16.16 -1.97
CA GLY A 89 22.53 -16.67 -3.13
C GLY A 89 21.88 -17.90 -3.78
N THR A 90 20.57 -18.10 -3.57
CA THR A 90 19.89 -19.33 -3.96
C THR A 90 19.90 -19.54 -5.46
N VAL A 91 19.80 -18.47 -6.27
CA VAL A 91 19.75 -18.60 -7.72
C VAL A 91 21.11 -19.06 -8.26
N ALA A 92 22.20 -18.48 -7.76
CA ALA A 92 23.55 -18.88 -8.13
C ALA A 92 23.82 -20.36 -7.78
N LEU A 93 23.46 -20.77 -6.56
CA LEU A 93 23.62 -22.15 -6.11
C LEU A 93 22.83 -23.15 -6.98
N LEU A 94 21.59 -22.80 -7.36
CA LEU A 94 20.75 -23.63 -8.21
C LEU A 94 21.34 -23.76 -9.62
N GLN A 95 21.82 -22.65 -10.21
CA GLN A 95 22.50 -22.70 -11.51
C GLN A 95 23.78 -23.54 -11.47
N GLU A 96 24.56 -23.45 -10.39
CA GLU A 96 25.74 -24.30 -10.19
C GLU A 96 25.38 -25.79 -10.13
N LYS A 97 24.31 -26.15 -9.40
CA LYS A 97 23.82 -27.52 -9.34
C LYS A 97 23.31 -28.04 -10.69
N GLN A 98 22.62 -27.22 -11.50
CA GLN A 98 22.25 -27.58 -12.88
C GLN A 98 23.47 -27.86 -13.75
N ARG A 99 24.49 -27.00 -13.67
CA ARG A 99 25.76 -27.18 -14.42
C ARG A 99 26.50 -28.43 -13.98
N ALA A 100 26.55 -28.70 -12.67
CA ALA A 100 27.20 -29.90 -12.12
C ALA A 100 26.48 -31.19 -12.52
N GLN A 101 25.14 -31.21 -12.45
CA GLN A 101 24.32 -32.38 -12.82
C GLN A 101 24.13 -32.51 -14.34
N LYS A 102 24.44 -31.46 -15.10
CA LYS A 102 24.19 -31.34 -16.55
C LYS A 102 22.73 -31.59 -16.92
N THR A 103 21.82 -31.22 -16.03
CA THR A 103 20.37 -31.32 -16.23
C THR A 103 19.76 -29.92 -16.38
N PRO A 104 18.79 -29.74 -17.29
CA PRO A 104 18.11 -28.46 -17.46
C PRO A 104 17.15 -28.13 -16.30
N TYR A 105 16.88 -29.11 -15.42
CA TYR A 105 15.99 -28.97 -14.26
C TYR A 105 16.70 -29.34 -12.96
N ILE A 106 16.15 -28.86 -11.85
CA ILE A 106 16.56 -29.23 -10.48
C ILE A 106 15.30 -29.71 -9.77
N VAL A 107 15.40 -30.85 -9.08
CA VAL A 107 14.32 -31.31 -8.21
C VAL A 107 14.54 -30.70 -6.83
N LEU A 108 13.69 -29.74 -6.46
CA LEU A 108 13.65 -29.19 -5.10
C LEU A 108 12.79 -30.13 -4.24
N SER A 109 13.42 -30.93 -3.38
CA SER A 109 12.68 -31.78 -2.43
C SER A 109 12.09 -30.92 -1.31
N GLY A 110 10.85 -30.46 -1.52
CA GLY A 110 10.05 -29.81 -0.49
C GLY A 110 9.42 -30.85 0.43
N SER A 111 9.85 -30.90 1.69
CA SER A 111 9.11 -31.36 2.88
C SER A 111 7.92 -32.32 2.66
N GLY A 112 8.17 -33.48 2.04
CA GLY A 112 7.15 -34.48 1.74
C GLY A 112 7.76 -35.71 1.11
N LYS A 113 8.14 -36.68 1.96
CA LYS A 113 8.40 -38.10 1.66
C LYS A 113 8.75 -38.44 0.19
N SER A 114 10.02 -38.30 -0.17
CA SER A 114 10.63 -39.14 -1.20
C SER A 114 12.13 -39.23 -0.89
N MET A 115 12.56 -40.46 -0.57
CA MET A 115 13.93 -40.83 -0.24
C MET A 115 14.68 -41.21 -1.52
N ASN A 116 16.01 -41.00 -1.49
CA ASN A 116 17.07 -41.47 -2.40
C ASN A 116 17.35 -40.56 -3.61
N ALA A 117 18.59 -40.19 -3.95
CA ALA A 117 19.91 -40.50 -3.40
C ALA A 117 20.87 -39.37 -3.79
N ASN A 118 21.64 -38.87 -2.81
CA ASN A 118 23.03 -38.40 -2.87
C ASN A 118 23.26 -37.54 -1.64
N THR A 119 23.84 -38.18 -0.63
CA THR A 119 24.34 -37.58 0.60
C THR A 119 25.16 -36.33 0.29
N ILE A 120 24.71 -35.18 0.74
CA ILE A 120 25.52 -33.97 0.84
C ILE A 120 26.42 -34.18 2.06
N THR A 121 27.61 -34.75 1.85
CA THR A 121 28.70 -34.66 2.82
C THR A 121 29.57 -33.47 2.44
N LYS A 122 30.02 -32.73 3.47
CA LYS A 122 31.09 -31.74 3.37
C LYS A 122 32.37 -32.35 2.80
#